data_AF-M7PB74-F1
#
_entry.id   AF-M7PB74-F1
#
_cell.length_a   1.000
_cell.length_b   1.000
_cell.length_c   1.000
_cell.angle_alpha   90.00
_cell.angle_beta   90.00
_cell.angle_gamma   90.00
#
_symmetry.space_group_name_H-M   'P 1'
#
loop_
_entity.id
_entity.type
_entity.pdbx_description
1 polymer ?
#
loop_
_entity_poly.entity_id
_entity_poly.type
_entity_poly.pdbx_seq_one_letter_code
_entity_poly.pdbx_strand_id
1 'polypeptide(L)'
;MSDEKEIQEEKTGNDEIKMEDVNTENVSEKMEESTEIPASYRKQKDRTLREFLNMMDDYAPIIPDAVTDYYLSIAGFECDDIRIKRLLALAAQKFIADIAQDAYQYSCIRSSSMMSAVLSNQTGYTGSIRNRYGKEKGKTVLTMEDLSAALHEYGINMKQPDFYR
;
A
#
# COMPACT_ATOMS: atom_id res chain seq x y z
N MET A 1 -51.73 -46.64 -13.27
CA MET A 1 -51.36 -48.04 -13.11
C MET A 1 -50.02 -48.01 -12.41
N SER A 2 -50.04 -47.85 -11.09
CA SER A 2 -50.06 -48.96 -10.12
C SER A 2 -48.70 -49.66 -10.10
N ASP A 3 -47.90 -49.45 -9.07
CA ASP A 3 -47.64 -50.48 -8.05
C ASP A 3 -46.49 -50.08 -7.12
N GLU A 4 -46.83 -49.99 -5.84
CA GLU A 4 -45.92 -50.07 -4.69
C GLU A 4 -45.47 -51.52 -4.48
N LYS A 5 -44.45 -51.70 -3.60
CA LYS A 5 -43.92 -52.91 -2.93
C LYS A 5 -42.54 -53.34 -3.44
N GLU A 6 -41.56 -53.75 -2.63
CA GLU A 6 -41.52 -54.09 -1.20
C GLU A 6 -40.04 -54.29 -0.78
N ILE A 7 -39.77 -54.05 0.49
CA ILE A 7 -38.48 -54.16 1.18
C ILE A 7 -38.29 -55.62 1.63
N GLN A 8 -37.07 -56.16 1.54
CA GLN A 8 -36.62 -57.22 2.47
C GLN A 8 -35.17 -57.00 2.91
N GLU A 9 -34.97 -57.07 4.23
CA GLU A 9 -33.71 -57.04 4.98
C GLU A 9 -32.90 -58.34 4.79
N GLU A 10 -31.57 -58.25 4.85
CA GLU A 10 -30.79 -59.29 5.54
C GLU A 10 -29.51 -58.72 6.18
N LYS A 11 -29.23 -59.21 7.39
CA LYS A 11 -28.21 -58.78 8.35
C LYS A 11 -26.80 -59.25 7.97
N THR A 12 -25.77 -58.54 8.43
CA THR A 12 -24.76 -58.99 9.44
C THR A 12 -23.49 -58.14 9.40
N GLY A 13 -22.85 -57.98 10.57
CA GLY A 13 -21.43 -57.66 10.67
C GLY A 13 -21.11 -56.36 11.38
N ASN A 14 -20.98 -56.43 12.71
CA ASN A 14 -20.29 -55.43 13.52
C ASN A 14 -18.81 -55.41 13.10
N ASP A 15 -18.25 -54.22 12.89
CA ASP A 15 -16.84 -53.95 13.19
C ASP A 15 -16.70 -52.51 13.68
N GLU A 16 -16.15 -52.39 14.89
CA GLU A 16 -15.90 -51.16 15.62
C GLU A 16 -14.91 -50.27 14.87
N ILE A 17 -15.33 -49.07 14.44
CA ILE A 17 -14.41 -48.02 14.02
C ILE A 17 -14.15 -47.11 15.22
N LYS A 18 -12.98 -47.29 15.82
CA LYS A 18 -12.39 -46.38 16.80
C LYS A 18 -12.25 -44.99 16.16
N MET A 19 -12.81 -43.98 16.82
CA MET A 19 -12.51 -42.58 16.49
C MET A 19 -11.14 -42.25 17.08
N GLU A 20 -10.12 -42.21 16.23
CA GLU A 20 -8.83 -41.62 16.57
C GLU A 20 -8.86 -40.13 16.18
N ASP A 21 -8.46 -39.29 17.14
CA ASP A 21 -8.46 -37.83 17.05
C ASP A 21 -7.69 -37.34 15.81
N VAL A 22 -8.36 -36.59 14.94
CA VAL A 22 -7.74 -35.94 13.78
C VAL A 22 -6.87 -34.78 14.29
N ASN A 23 -5.58 -35.05 14.41
CA ASN A 23 -4.56 -34.04 14.66
C ASN A 23 -4.47 -33.08 13.46
N THR A 24 -4.88 -31.82 13.67
CA THR A 24 -5.01 -30.79 12.63
C THR A 24 -3.68 -30.05 12.40
N GLU A 25 -2.59 -30.80 12.23
CA GLU A 25 -1.26 -30.23 12.00
C GLU A 25 -0.51 -31.09 10.98
N ASN A 26 -0.79 -30.92 9.67
CA ASN A 26 0.13 -31.28 8.59
C ASN A 26 -0.38 -30.93 7.17
N VAL A 27 -0.85 -29.69 6.96
CA VAL A 27 -1.12 -29.18 5.60
C VAL A 27 -0.42 -27.83 5.42
N SER A 28 0.91 -27.82 5.44
CA SER A 28 1.66 -26.61 5.07
C SER A 28 2.93 -26.87 4.26
N GLU A 29 3.25 -28.12 3.93
CA GLU A 29 4.43 -28.42 3.11
C GLU A 29 4.04 -29.09 1.81
N LYS A 30 3.75 -28.27 0.79
CA LYS A 30 4.15 -28.46 -0.61
C LYS A 30 3.40 -27.49 -1.51
N MET A 31 4.01 -26.34 -1.78
CA MET A 31 3.97 -25.62 -3.06
C MET A 31 4.82 -24.35 -2.90
N GLU A 32 6.14 -24.50 -3.02
CA GLU A 32 7.02 -23.37 -3.34
C GLU A 32 7.68 -23.69 -4.68
N GLU A 33 6.96 -23.38 -5.76
CA GLU A 33 7.54 -23.21 -7.09
C GLU A 33 7.87 -21.72 -7.26
N SER A 34 9.15 -21.46 -7.57
CA SER A 34 9.83 -20.19 -7.51
C SER A 34 9.21 -19.14 -8.44
N THR A 35 8.43 -18.22 -7.86
CA THR A 35 8.24 -16.88 -8.43
C THR A 35 9.30 -15.98 -7.80
N GLU A 36 10.35 -15.65 -8.54
CA GLU A 36 11.39 -14.73 -8.08
C GLU A 36 10.79 -13.33 -7.88
N ILE A 37 10.39 -13.03 -6.65
CA ILE A 37 10.04 -11.69 -6.22
C ILE A 37 11.32 -10.86 -6.25
N PRO A 38 11.36 -9.69 -6.92
CA PRO A 38 12.55 -8.84 -6.92
C PRO A 38 13.01 -8.59 -5.47
N ALA A 39 14.32 -8.72 -5.22
CA ALA A 39 14.95 -8.71 -3.89
C ALA A 39 14.63 -7.47 -3.00
N SER A 40 13.99 -6.45 -3.58
CA SER A 40 13.43 -5.28 -2.92
C SER A 40 12.30 -5.57 -1.93
N TYR A 41 11.57 -6.69 -2.08
CA TYR A 41 10.40 -7.02 -1.24
C TYR A 41 10.63 -8.29 -0.42
N ARG A 42 11.83 -8.49 0.12
CA ARG A 42 11.96 -9.37 1.29
C ARG A 42 11.05 -8.78 2.36
N LYS A 43 9.92 -9.44 2.64
CA LYS A 43 9.05 -9.11 3.79
C LYS A 43 9.92 -9.16 5.04
N GLN A 44 10.48 -8.01 5.43
CA GLN A 44 11.02 -7.88 6.76
C GLN A 44 9.87 -8.17 7.72
N LYS A 45 10.18 -8.86 8.82
CA LYS A 45 9.19 -9.13 9.86
C LYS A 45 8.54 -7.80 10.27
N ASP A 46 7.21 -7.78 10.31
CA ASP A 46 6.46 -6.61 10.78
C ASP A 46 6.93 -6.25 12.20
N ARG A 47 7.33 -4.99 12.38
CA ARG A 47 7.77 -4.49 13.67
C ARG A 47 6.57 -4.33 14.58
N THR A 48 6.75 -4.65 15.86
CA THR A 48 5.70 -4.38 16.85
C THR A 48 5.56 -2.87 17.09
N LEU A 49 4.37 -2.41 17.50
CA LEU A 49 4.16 -1.00 17.84
C LEU A 49 5.14 -0.51 18.92
N ARG A 50 5.43 -1.35 19.93
CA ARG A 50 6.37 -1.01 21.00
C ARG A 50 7.78 -0.77 20.46
N GLU A 51 8.24 -1.66 19.59
CA GLU A 51 9.54 -1.52 18.92
C GLU A 51 9.58 -0.24 18.08
N PHE A 52 8.49 0.06 17.36
CA PHE A 52 8.40 1.28 16.55
C PHE A 52 8.40 2.56 17.40
N LEU A 53 7.69 2.59 18.52
CA LEU A 53 7.70 3.72 19.45
C LEU A 53 9.09 3.94 20.05
N ASN A 54 9.82 2.88 20.37
CA ASN A 54 11.21 3.01 20.84
C ASN A 54 12.13 3.63 19.78
N MET A 55 11.84 3.42 18.49
CA MET A 55 12.60 4.07 17.41
C MET A 55 12.30 5.58 17.28
N MET A 56 11.14 6.05 17.76
CA MET A 56 10.74 7.46 17.71
C MET A 56 11.44 8.33 18.77
N ASP A 57 12.09 7.73 19.76
CA ASP A 57 12.92 8.47 20.71
C ASP A 57 14.10 9.14 20.01
N ASP A 58 14.75 8.41 19.08
CA ASP A 58 15.91 8.88 18.33
C ASP A 58 15.56 9.56 17.01
N TYR A 59 14.36 9.32 16.47
CA TYR A 59 13.92 9.88 15.20
C TYR A 59 13.01 11.09 15.37
N ALA A 60 13.46 12.24 14.87
CA ALA A 60 12.65 13.45 14.75
C ALA A 60 12.05 13.57 13.33
N PRO A 61 10.71 13.54 13.16
CA PRO A 61 10.05 13.73 11.88
C PRO A 61 10.29 15.13 11.28
N ILE A 62 9.95 15.31 10.00
CA ILE A 62 10.07 16.60 9.31
C ILE A 62 9.14 17.65 9.94
N ILE A 63 7.96 17.22 10.41
CA ILE A 63 7.02 18.08 11.12
C ILE A 63 7.53 18.30 12.55
N PRO A 64 7.82 19.56 12.97
CA PRO A 64 8.34 19.84 14.31
C PRO A 64 7.32 19.59 15.43
N ASP A 65 7.81 19.22 16.61
CA ASP A 65 6.98 18.89 17.79
C ASP A 65 6.00 20.02 18.16
N ALA A 66 6.41 21.29 18.06
CA ALA A 66 5.54 22.43 18.35
C ALA A 66 4.32 22.55 17.40
N VAL A 67 4.47 22.12 16.15
CA VAL A 67 3.35 22.12 15.17
C VAL A 67 2.38 21.00 15.51
N THR A 68 2.91 19.83 15.87
CA THR A 68 2.08 18.70 16.31
C THR A 68 1.32 19.04 17.58
N ASP A 69 1.96 19.67 18.56
CA ASP A 69 1.32 20.13 19.81
C ASP A 69 0.17 21.11 19.55
N TYR A 70 0.38 22.06 18.63
CA TYR A 70 -0.68 23.00 18.23
C TYR A 70 -1.91 22.27 17.66
N TYR A 71 -1.73 21.36 16.70
CA TYR A 71 -2.87 20.64 16.11
C TYR A 71 -3.52 19.65 17.08
N LEU A 72 -2.74 19.04 17.98
CA LEU A 72 -3.27 18.18 19.04
C LEU A 72 -4.14 18.96 20.03
N SER A 73 -3.70 20.16 20.44
CA SER A 73 -4.47 21.04 21.32
C SER A 73 -5.80 21.48 20.69
N ILE A 74 -5.81 21.78 19.39
CA ILE A 74 -7.04 22.13 18.65
C ILE A 74 -8.00 20.94 18.57
N ALA A 75 -7.47 19.72 18.44
CA ALA A 75 -8.26 18.51 18.47
C ALA A 75 -8.78 18.15 19.88
N GLY A 76 -8.35 18.87 20.92
CA GLY A 76 -8.69 18.59 22.31
C GLY A 76 -7.97 17.38 22.91
N PHE A 77 -6.81 17.02 22.35
CA PHE A 77 -5.99 15.90 22.83
C PHE A 77 -4.65 16.41 23.35
N GLU A 78 -4.39 16.22 24.64
CA GLU A 78 -3.09 16.49 25.25
C GLU A 78 -2.39 15.16 25.57
N CYS A 79 -1.11 15.07 25.22
CA CYS A 79 -0.29 13.91 25.48
C CYS A 79 1.09 14.36 25.92
N ASP A 80 1.64 13.75 26.96
CA ASP A 80 2.99 14.07 27.43
C ASP A 80 4.07 13.22 26.73
N ASP A 81 3.67 12.07 26.14
CA ASP A 81 4.60 11.16 25.47
C ASP A 81 4.99 11.71 24.09
N ILE A 82 6.25 12.17 23.99
CA ILE A 82 6.82 12.72 22.76
C ILE A 82 6.82 11.71 21.61
N ARG A 83 6.91 10.40 21.90
CA ARG A 83 6.94 9.34 20.89
C ARG A 83 5.60 9.24 20.17
N ILE A 84 4.49 9.48 20.87
CA ILE A 84 3.15 9.47 20.27
C ILE A 84 2.97 10.69 19.37
N LYS A 85 3.45 11.86 19.79
CA LYS A 85 3.45 13.08 18.97
C LYS A 85 4.25 12.87 17.69
N ARG A 86 5.47 12.34 17.81
CA ARG A 86 6.35 12.03 16.68
C ARG A 86 5.79 10.93 15.78
N LEU A 87 5.14 9.92 16.35
CA LEU A 87 4.43 8.88 15.60
C LEU A 87 3.33 9.49 14.72
N LEU A 88 2.51 10.37 15.28
CA LEU A 88 1.44 11.05 14.56
C LEU A 88 2.00 11.96 13.45
N ALA A 89 3.06 12.71 13.75
CA ALA A 89 3.78 13.53 12.80
C ALA A 89 4.32 12.69 11.62
N LEU A 90 4.95 11.54 11.91
CA LEU A 90 5.46 10.63 10.89
C LEU A 90 4.33 10.01 10.05
N ALA A 91 3.21 9.65 10.66
CA ALA A 91 2.05 9.13 9.96
C ALA A 91 1.47 10.16 8.97
N ALA A 92 1.32 11.42 9.39
CA ALA A 92 0.88 12.50 8.51
C ALA A 92 1.89 12.75 7.38
N GLN A 93 3.19 12.72 7.68
CA GLN A 93 4.25 12.86 6.68
C GLN A 93 4.20 11.73 5.64
N LYS A 94 4.01 10.48 6.07
CA LYS A 94 3.87 9.33 5.18
C LYS A 94 2.62 9.45 4.31
N PHE A 95 1.49 9.86 4.90
CA PHE A 95 0.25 10.06 4.18
C PHE A 95 0.38 11.08 3.04
N ILE A 96 1.00 12.24 3.32
CA ILE A 96 1.25 13.26 2.29
C ILE A 96 2.23 12.75 1.22
N ALA A 97 3.25 11.99 1.62
CA ALA A 97 4.22 11.41 0.69
C ALA A 97 3.56 10.42 -0.29
N ASP A 98 2.59 9.64 0.17
CA ASP A 98 1.85 8.70 -0.68
C ASP A 98 0.99 9.43 -1.71
N ILE A 99 0.23 10.45 -1.29
CA ILE A 99 -0.54 11.30 -2.21
C ILE A 99 0.38 11.98 -3.24
N ALA A 100 1.53 12.49 -2.79
CA ALA A 100 2.49 13.14 -3.69
C ALA A 100 3.09 12.15 -4.70
N GLN A 101 3.34 10.90 -4.29
CA GLN A 101 3.84 9.84 -5.17
C GLN A 101 2.81 9.45 -6.22
N ASP A 102 1.53 9.37 -5.84
CA ASP A 102 0.45 9.06 -6.79
C ASP A 102 0.23 10.22 -7.77
N ALA A 103 0.18 11.46 -7.28
CA ALA A 103 0.09 12.64 -8.13
C ALA A 103 1.29 12.75 -9.10
N TYR A 104 2.49 12.36 -8.67
CA TYR A 104 3.67 12.29 -9.53
C TYR A 104 3.48 11.28 -10.68
N GLN A 105 2.88 10.11 -10.42
CA GLN A 105 2.58 9.12 -11.45
C GLN A 105 1.58 9.66 -12.48
N TYR A 106 0.51 10.32 -12.01
CA TYR A 106 -0.47 11.00 -12.87
C TYR A 106 0.20 12.04 -13.78
N SER A 107 1.07 12.88 -13.21
CA SER A 107 1.83 13.90 -13.96
C SER A 107 2.76 13.29 -15.01
N CYS A 108 3.42 12.16 -14.67
CA CYS A 108 4.34 11.46 -15.56
C CYS A 108 3.62 10.80 -16.74
N ILE A 109 2.46 10.17 -16.52
CA ILE A 109 1.67 9.52 -17.58
C ILE A 109 1.12 10.57 -18.56
N ARG A 110 0.65 11.71 -18.04
CA ARG A 110 0.18 12.82 -18.88
C ARG A 110 1.31 13.42 -19.73
N SER A 111 2.52 13.52 -19.18
CA SER A 111 3.68 14.04 -19.90
C SER A 111 4.32 12.96 -20.77
N SER A 112 3.86 12.82 -22.02
CA SER A 112 4.39 11.83 -22.98
C SER A 112 5.91 11.93 -23.21
N SER A 113 6.50 13.11 -23.00
CA SER A 113 7.95 13.31 -23.04
C SER A 113 8.72 12.62 -21.91
N MET A 114 8.09 12.43 -20.74
CA MET A 114 8.70 11.79 -19.57
C MET A 114 8.55 10.27 -19.60
N MET A 115 7.43 9.74 -20.10
CA MET A 115 7.25 8.30 -20.28
C MET A 115 8.30 7.70 -21.25
N SER A 116 8.67 8.46 -22.29
CA SER A 116 9.78 8.08 -23.20
C SER A 116 11.16 8.08 -22.52
N ALA A 117 11.39 8.96 -21.52
CA ALA A 117 12.64 9.00 -20.77
C ALA A 117 12.77 7.81 -19.80
N VAL A 118 11.69 7.44 -19.11
CA VAL A 118 11.64 6.27 -18.22
C VAL A 118 11.88 4.97 -19.01
N LEU A 119 11.26 4.81 -20.19
CA LEU A 119 11.49 3.66 -21.07
C LEU A 119 12.91 3.64 -21.67
N SER A 120 13.49 4.81 -21.97
CA SER A 120 14.87 4.91 -22.46
C SER A 120 15.94 4.60 -21.40
N ASN A 121 15.61 4.71 -20.11
CA ASN A 121 16.49 4.28 -19.02
C ASN A 121 16.50 2.75 -18.81
N GLN A 122 15.47 2.05 -19.30
CA GLN A 122 15.37 0.59 -19.21
C GLN A 122 16.04 -0.13 -20.39
N THR A 123 16.16 0.56 -21.53
CA THR A 123 16.87 0.08 -22.70
C THR A 123 18.19 0.86 -22.82
N GLY A 124 19.28 0.32 -22.26
CA GLY A 124 20.59 0.99 -22.12
C GLY A 124 21.32 1.34 -23.44
N TYR A 125 20.61 1.72 -24.49
CA TYR A 125 21.13 1.91 -25.84
C TYR A 125 20.60 3.17 -26.55
N THR A 126 20.28 4.26 -25.84
CA THR A 126 20.07 5.58 -26.50
C THR A 126 20.51 6.81 -25.66
N GLY A 127 21.53 6.66 -24.82
CA GLY A 127 21.90 7.67 -23.82
C GLY A 127 22.73 8.89 -24.27
N SER A 128 22.73 9.35 -25.53
CA SER A 128 23.64 10.46 -25.90
C SER A 128 23.24 11.49 -26.96
N ILE A 129 22.07 11.42 -27.60
CA ILE A 129 21.73 12.40 -28.67
C ILE A 129 20.33 12.99 -28.49
N ARG A 130 19.93 13.50 -27.32
CA ARG A 130 18.75 14.39 -27.24
C ARG A 130 18.98 15.57 -26.30
N ASN A 131 19.40 16.66 -26.92
CA ASN A 131 19.12 18.06 -26.60
C ASN A 131 19.56 18.64 -25.24
N ARG A 132 20.74 19.24 -25.27
CA ARG A 132 21.15 20.37 -24.42
C ARG A 132 20.34 21.68 -24.64
N TYR A 133 19.31 21.66 -25.49
CA TYR A 133 18.42 22.81 -25.77
C TYR A 133 16.96 22.64 -25.30
N GLY A 134 16.64 21.55 -24.58
CA GLY A 134 15.26 21.23 -24.16
C GLY A 134 15.07 21.04 -22.66
N LYS A 135 16.06 21.43 -21.84
CA LYS A 135 16.11 21.13 -20.39
C LYS A 135 14.96 21.73 -19.58
N GLU A 136 14.27 22.73 -20.11
CA GLU A 136 13.14 23.39 -19.44
C GLU A 136 11.76 22.84 -19.82
N LYS A 137 11.62 22.16 -20.96
CA LYS A 137 10.33 21.65 -21.45
C LYS A 137 9.89 20.33 -20.80
N GLY A 138 10.68 19.79 -19.87
CA GLY A 138 10.44 18.51 -19.21
C GLY A 138 10.49 18.56 -17.69
N LYS A 139 10.33 19.73 -17.07
CA LYS A 139 10.24 19.83 -15.61
C LYS A 139 8.89 19.28 -15.16
N THR A 140 8.88 18.34 -14.22
CA THR A 140 7.63 17.87 -13.61
C THR A 140 7.01 19.00 -12.81
N VAL A 141 5.71 19.24 -13.04
CA VAL A 141 4.92 20.26 -12.34
C VAL A 141 3.72 19.56 -11.72
N LEU A 142 3.51 19.78 -10.42
CA LEU A 142 2.29 19.34 -9.75
C LEU A 142 1.14 20.24 -10.19
N THR A 143 0.21 19.71 -10.99
CA THR A 143 -0.96 20.44 -11.45
C THR A 143 -2.22 20.04 -10.69
N MET A 144 -3.25 20.88 -10.74
CA MET A 144 -4.53 20.60 -10.09
C MET A 144 -5.24 19.38 -10.66
N GLU A 145 -5.07 19.10 -11.95
CA GLU A 145 -5.63 17.90 -12.59
C GLU A 145 -4.99 16.62 -12.03
N ASP A 146 -3.65 16.58 -11.90
CA ASP A 146 -2.94 15.40 -11.37
C ASP A 146 -3.29 15.16 -9.90
N LEU A 147 -3.32 16.25 -9.12
CA LEU A 147 -3.65 16.19 -7.70
C LEU A 147 -5.12 15.81 -7.48
N SER A 148 -6.05 16.34 -8.28
CA SER A 148 -7.47 15.99 -8.19
C SER A 148 -7.71 14.54 -8.55
N ALA A 149 -6.99 13.99 -9.54
CA ALA A 149 -7.08 12.57 -9.89
C ALA A 149 -6.58 11.69 -8.75
N ALA A 150 -5.39 11.99 -8.19
CA ALA A 150 -4.85 11.27 -7.05
C ALA A 150 -5.80 11.31 -5.85
N LEU A 151 -6.26 12.49 -5.44
CA LEU A 151 -7.15 12.65 -4.29
C LEU A 151 -8.52 11.98 -4.45
N HIS A 152 -9.00 11.83 -5.69
CA HIS A 152 -10.24 11.13 -5.96
C HIS A 152 -10.18 9.66 -5.54
N GLU A 153 -9.02 9.00 -5.68
CA GLU A 153 -8.80 7.62 -5.21
C GLU A 153 -8.84 7.52 -3.68
N TYR A 154 -8.43 8.58 -2.99
CA TYR A 154 -8.54 8.71 -1.53
C TYR A 154 -9.94 9.17 -1.07
N GLY A 155 -10.90 9.32 -1.99
CA GLY A 155 -12.29 9.72 -1.69
C GLY A 155 -12.49 11.23 -1.48
N ILE A 156 -11.49 12.05 -1.82
CA ILE A 156 -11.55 13.52 -1.68
C ILE A 156 -11.93 14.14 -3.03
N ASN A 157 -12.98 14.96 -3.04
CA ASN A 157 -13.48 15.60 -4.25
C ASN A 157 -13.00 17.06 -4.36
N MET A 158 -12.08 17.34 -5.28
CA MET A 158 -11.65 18.69 -5.59
C MET A 158 -12.33 19.18 -6.88
N LYS A 159 -13.33 20.07 -6.74
CA LYS A 159 -13.98 20.73 -7.88
C LYS A 159 -13.44 22.14 -8.02
N GLN A 160 -12.36 22.30 -8.77
CA GLN A 160 -11.93 23.62 -9.21
C GLN A 160 -12.46 23.87 -10.63
N PRO A 161 -13.33 24.87 -10.83
CA PRO A 161 -13.73 25.25 -12.18
C PRO A 161 -12.55 25.93 -12.89
N ASP A 162 -12.36 25.65 -14.17
CA ASP A 162 -11.32 26.29 -14.98
C ASP A 162 -11.55 27.81 -15.10
N PHE A 163 -12.83 28.22 -15.13
CA PHE A 163 -13.25 29.62 -15.23
C PHE A 163 -14.55 29.86 -14.48
N TYR A 164 -14.71 31.08 -13.92
CA TYR A 164 -15.96 31.55 -13.32
C TYR A 164 -16.80 32.25 -14.40
N ARG A 165 -17.72 31.54 -15.05
CA ARG A 165 -18.61 32.14 -16.05
C ARG A 165 -20.06 31.75 -15.80
#